data_AF-Q9SJZ0-F1
#
_entry.id   AF-Q9SJZ0-F1
#
_cell.length_a   1.000
_cell.length_b   1.000
_cell.length_c   1.000
_cell.angle_alpha   90.00
_cell.angle_beta   90.00
_cell.angle_gamma   90.00
#
_symmetry.space_group_name_H-M   'P 1'
#
loop_
_entity.id
_entity.type
_entity.pdbx_description
1 polymer ?
#
loop_
_entity_poly.entity_id
_entity_poly.type
_entity_poly.pdbx_seq_one_letter_code
_entity_poly.pdbx_strand_id
1 'polypeptide(L)'
;MLTRVWKDPWIPTILARPAKSILNIRDSLLYVNDLIDQNTNLWKLDRLQALIDPVDIPLILGIRPSRTYLSDGFSWSHTKSGNYTVKSGYWVARDLSRPTCDPPFQGPGNIFPRNSLFYNFDFLFWRDREFGIGEKVLELFPWIIWYIWKSKNRFVFENFREPPPETLVLALQETAVWKQATLKEDDSTRPIVFVGSSQTPSTLLPECQLDASWHVDDTLSGHGWVLVRQDLVIHLGLKSTRRNLSPLHAEFNSLL
;
A
#
# COMPACT_ATOMS: atom_id res chain seq x y z
N MET A 1 9.11 10.90 -24.91
CA MET A 1 10.46 11.11 -24.36
C MET A 1 11.41 10.16 -25.09
N LEU A 2 12.69 10.49 -25.25
CA LEU A 2 13.69 9.58 -25.82
C LEU A 2 14.74 9.24 -24.77
N THR A 3 15.10 7.96 -24.69
CA THR A 3 16.06 7.43 -23.72
C THR A 3 17.49 7.62 -24.21
N ARG A 4 18.32 8.35 -23.45
CA ARG A 4 19.75 8.57 -23.74
C ARG A 4 20.58 7.42 -23.21
N VAL A 5 21.45 6.87 -24.05
CA VAL A 5 22.20 5.64 -23.76
C VAL A 5 23.06 5.75 -22.49
N TRP A 6 23.71 6.90 -22.30
CA TRP A 6 24.75 7.11 -21.27
C TRP A 6 24.28 7.84 -20.01
N LYS A 7 23.07 8.40 -20.01
CA LYS A 7 22.54 9.22 -18.91
C LYS A 7 21.34 8.56 -18.23
N ASP A 8 20.43 7.99 -19.01
CA ASP A 8 19.18 7.48 -18.47
C ASP A 8 19.37 6.02 -18.00
N PRO A 9 18.72 5.61 -16.90
CA PRO A 9 18.85 4.24 -16.38
C PRO A 9 17.91 3.29 -17.14
N TRP A 10 18.43 2.61 -18.17
CA TRP A 10 17.63 1.74 -19.05
C TRP A 10 18.11 0.28 -19.11
N ILE A 11 19.28 -0.04 -18.54
CA ILE A 11 19.77 -1.41 -18.45
C ILE A 11 18.99 -2.15 -17.34
N PRO A 12 18.44 -3.35 -17.62
CA PRO A 12 17.56 -4.08 -16.70
C PRO A 12 18.35 -4.82 -15.61
N THR A 13 19.04 -4.08 -14.74
CA THR A 13 19.74 -4.59 -13.55
C THR A 13 18.97 -4.30 -12.25
N ILE A 14 19.31 -5.03 -11.18
CA ILE A 14 18.83 -4.72 -9.83
C ILE A 14 19.56 -3.45 -9.37
N LEU A 15 18.78 -2.38 -9.25
CA LEU A 15 19.14 -0.98 -9.54
C LEU A 15 19.44 -0.76 -11.03
N ALA A 16 18.49 -0.10 -11.71
CA ALA A 16 18.64 0.29 -13.10
C ALA A 16 19.75 1.34 -13.22
N ARG A 17 20.57 1.23 -14.27
CA ARG A 17 21.71 2.10 -14.52
C ARG A 17 21.86 2.38 -16.02
N PRO A 18 22.60 3.43 -16.41
CA PRO A 18 22.99 3.61 -17.80
C PRO A 18 23.93 2.50 -18.28
N ALA A 19 24.05 2.38 -19.61
CA ALA A 19 24.98 1.47 -20.24
C ALA A 19 26.44 1.88 -19.99
N LYS A 20 27.33 0.91 -19.90
CA LYS A 20 28.77 1.12 -19.87
C LYS A 20 29.31 1.24 -21.30
N SER A 21 30.17 2.23 -21.52
CA SER A 21 30.83 2.48 -22.81
C SER A 21 32.19 1.80 -22.85
N ILE A 22 32.55 1.18 -23.97
CA ILE A 22 33.93 0.74 -24.24
C ILE A 22 34.82 1.95 -24.58
N LEU A 23 34.23 2.98 -25.20
CA LEU A 23 34.94 4.18 -25.64
C LEU A 23 35.06 5.21 -24.52
N ASN A 24 36.17 5.93 -24.50
CA ASN A 24 36.37 7.09 -23.61
C ASN A 24 35.47 8.27 -23.98
N ILE A 25 35.10 8.41 -25.26
CA ILE A 25 34.24 9.48 -25.75
C ILE A 25 32.80 8.98 -25.78
N ARG A 26 31.92 9.65 -25.02
CA ARG A 26 30.49 9.34 -24.95
C ARG A 26 29.70 10.44 -25.64
N ASP A 27 29.09 10.12 -26.77
CA ASP A 27 28.19 11.05 -27.45
C ASP A 27 26.92 11.28 -26.60
N SER A 28 26.70 12.51 -26.13
CA SER A 28 25.54 12.86 -25.31
C SER A 28 24.21 12.78 -26.06
N LEU A 29 24.26 12.79 -27.40
CA LEU A 29 23.10 12.75 -28.28
C LEU A 29 22.79 11.36 -28.82
N LEU A 30 23.50 10.32 -28.35
CA LEU A 30 23.18 8.94 -28.71
C LEU A 30 21.95 8.46 -27.93
N TYR A 31 20.88 8.14 -28.66
CA TYR A 31 19.66 7.60 -28.11
C TYR A 31 19.59 6.09 -28.29
N VAL A 32 18.87 5.41 -27.39
CA VAL A 32 18.65 3.96 -27.48
C VAL A 32 17.97 3.58 -28.80
N ASN A 33 17.09 4.44 -29.30
CA ASN A 33 16.44 4.28 -30.61
C ASN A 33 17.43 4.19 -31.78
N ASP A 34 18.60 4.83 -31.70
CA ASP A 34 19.61 4.80 -32.77
C ASP A 34 20.30 3.44 -32.87
N LEU A 35 20.31 2.68 -31.76
CA LEU A 35 20.85 1.32 -31.66
C LEU A 35 19.89 0.26 -32.20
N ILE A 36 18.66 0.64 -32.53
CA ILE A 36 17.62 -0.25 -33.07
C ILE A 36 17.50 -0.01 -34.58
N ASP A 37 17.37 -1.08 -35.34
CA ASP A 37 17.01 -1.00 -36.76
C ASP A 37 15.49 -0.88 -36.89
N GLN A 38 15.03 0.23 -37.46
CA GLN A 38 13.60 0.53 -37.61
C GLN A 38 12.89 -0.39 -38.61
N ASN A 39 13.64 -1.01 -39.54
CA ASN A 39 13.05 -1.88 -40.56
C ASN A 39 12.83 -3.30 -40.02
N THR A 40 13.80 -3.84 -39.29
CA THR A 40 13.75 -5.21 -38.75
C THR A 40 13.19 -5.25 -37.32
N ASN A 41 13.17 -4.11 -36.63
CA ASN A 41 12.88 -3.99 -35.20
C ASN A 41 13.78 -4.87 -34.32
N LEU A 42 15.04 -5.00 -34.74
CA LEU A 42 16.10 -5.73 -34.05
C LEU A 42 17.22 -4.76 -33.64
N TRP A 43 17.99 -5.18 -32.64
CA TRP A 43 19.19 -4.45 -32.22
C TRP A 43 20.29 -4.55 -33.27
N LYS A 44 20.95 -3.41 -33.57
CA LYS A 44 22.12 -3.37 -34.46
C LYS A 44 23.34 -3.92 -33.72
N LEU A 45 23.58 -5.21 -33.85
CA LEU A 45 24.64 -5.92 -33.13
C LEU A 45 26.02 -5.28 -33.33
N ASP A 46 26.35 -4.87 -34.56
CA ASP A 46 27.63 -4.22 -34.89
C ASP A 46 27.82 -2.91 -34.10
N ARG A 47 26.73 -2.13 -33.95
CA ARG A 47 26.75 -0.87 -33.17
C ARG A 47 26.88 -1.13 -31.69
N LEU A 48 26.21 -2.16 -31.17
CA LEU A 48 26.34 -2.56 -29.77
C LEU A 48 27.77 -2.99 -29.46
N GLN A 49 28.37 -3.85 -30.28
CA GLN A 49 29.75 -4.33 -30.10
C GLN A 49 30.79 -3.20 -30.20
N ALA A 50 30.54 -2.18 -31.02
CA ALA A 50 31.45 -1.05 -31.18
C ALA A 50 31.40 -0.04 -30.02
N LEU A 51 30.26 0.09 -29.34
CA LEU A 51 30.00 1.18 -28.38
C LEU A 51 29.84 0.71 -26.93
N ILE A 52 29.17 -0.43 -26.72
CA ILE A 52 28.66 -0.87 -25.42
C ILE A 52 29.57 -1.97 -24.85
N ASP A 53 29.84 -1.89 -23.54
CA ASP A 53 30.61 -2.90 -22.81
C ASP A 53 30.01 -4.31 -22.99
N PRO A 54 30.83 -5.34 -23.24
CA PRO A 54 30.35 -6.70 -23.48
C PRO A 54 29.51 -7.28 -22.34
N VAL A 55 29.63 -6.78 -21.11
CA VAL A 55 28.78 -7.17 -19.98
C VAL A 55 27.32 -6.73 -20.16
N ASP A 56 27.09 -5.61 -20.83
CA ASP A 56 25.75 -5.02 -21.00
C ASP A 56 25.05 -5.53 -22.27
N ILE A 57 25.79 -5.96 -23.30
CA ILE A 57 25.24 -6.50 -24.55
C ILE A 57 24.18 -7.60 -24.32
N PRO A 58 24.42 -8.67 -23.53
CA PRO A 58 23.41 -9.71 -23.32
C PRO A 58 22.16 -9.18 -22.59
N LEU A 59 22.30 -8.17 -21.73
CA LEU A 59 21.17 -7.55 -21.04
C LEU A 59 20.31 -6.73 -22.02
N ILE A 60 20.95 -6.02 -22.94
CA ILE A 60 20.27 -5.24 -23.99
C ILE A 60 19.54 -6.16 -24.97
N LEU A 61 20.17 -7.25 -25.40
CA LEU A 61 19.54 -8.24 -26.27
C LEU A 61 18.33 -8.92 -25.60
N GLY A 62 18.28 -8.97 -24.27
CA GLY A 62 17.12 -9.42 -23.51
C GLY A 62 15.94 -8.43 -23.52
N ILE A 63 16.16 -7.17 -23.87
CA ILE A 63 15.09 -6.17 -24.00
C ILE A 63 14.47 -6.32 -25.39
N ARG A 64 13.17 -6.60 -25.44
CA ARG A 64 12.41 -6.66 -26.69
C ARG A 64 12.05 -5.24 -27.16
N PRO A 65 12.51 -4.80 -28.33
CA PRO A 65 12.10 -3.52 -28.91
C PRO A 65 10.58 -3.42 -29.09
N SER A 66 10.01 -2.23 -28.87
CA SER A 66 8.58 -2.00 -29.08
C SER A 66 8.26 -2.04 -30.58
N ARG A 67 7.13 -2.65 -30.94
CA ARG A 67 6.58 -2.57 -32.31
C ARG A 67 5.72 -1.32 -32.52
N THR A 68 5.44 -0.61 -31.44
CA THR A 68 4.59 0.57 -31.43
C THR A 68 5.47 1.81 -31.37
N TYR A 69 5.15 2.81 -32.19
CA TYR A 69 5.80 4.13 -32.18
C TYR A 69 5.32 5.00 -31.00
N LEU A 70 5.09 4.38 -29.86
CA LEU A 70 4.71 5.09 -28.64
C LEU A 70 5.93 5.79 -28.06
N SER A 71 5.69 6.89 -27.35
CA SER A 71 6.74 7.54 -26.57
C SER A 71 7.28 6.61 -25.49
N ASP A 72 8.58 6.72 -25.20
CA ASP A 72 9.20 6.01 -24.08
C ASP A 72 8.48 6.33 -22.76
N GLY A 73 8.39 5.33 -21.89
CA GLY A 73 7.81 5.40 -20.55
C GLY A 73 8.71 4.74 -19.51
N PHE A 74 8.47 5.04 -18.23
CA PHE A 74 9.20 4.42 -17.14
C PHE A 74 8.68 3.02 -16.84
N SER A 75 9.59 2.11 -16.51
CA SER A 75 9.29 0.74 -16.09
C SER A 75 9.94 0.43 -14.74
N TRP A 76 9.18 -0.18 -13.85
CA TRP A 76 9.60 -0.57 -12.52
C TRP A 76 10.23 -1.97 -12.51
N SER A 77 11.56 -2.03 -12.43
CA SER A 77 12.36 -3.27 -12.54
C SER A 77 12.08 -4.31 -11.44
N HIS A 78 11.48 -3.92 -10.31
CA HIS A 78 11.15 -4.83 -9.22
C HIS A 78 9.79 -5.53 -9.39
N THR A 79 9.14 -5.39 -10.55
CA THR A 79 7.89 -6.08 -10.88
C THR A 79 7.94 -6.68 -12.27
N LYS A 80 7.36 -7.88 -12.45
CA LYS A 80 7.29 -8.54 -13.77
C LYS A 80 6.43 -7.77 -14.79
N SER A 81 5.47 -6.97 -14.32
CA SER A 81 4.62 -6.13 -15.17
C SER A 81 5.29 -4.81 -15.58
N GLY A 82 6.36 -4.40 -14.90
CA GLY A 82 6.95 -3.06 -15.05
C GLY A 82 6.15 -1.93 -14.39
N ASN A 83 5.06 -2.23 -13.68
CA ASN A 83 4.23 -1.21 -13.04
C ASN A 83 4.67 -0.95 -11.60
N TYR A 84 4.90 0.32 -11.28
CA TYR A 84 5.11 0.72 -9.89
C TYR A 84 3.81 0.61 -9.09
N THR A 85 3.88 0.00 -7.92
CA THR A 85 2.82 0.03 -6.91
C THR A 85 3.39 0.51 -5.59
N VAL A 86 2.57 1.12 -4.73
CA VAL A 86 2.99 1.51 -3.37
C VAL A 86 3.55 0.31 -2.61
N LYS A 87 2.93 -0.87 -2.78
CA LYS A 87 3.41 -2.13 -2.21
C LYS A 87 4.83 -2.45 -2.68
N SER A 88 5.08 -2.54 -3.98
CA SER A 88 6.41 -2.87 -4.52
C SER A 88 7.47 -1.82 -4.17
N GLY A 89 7.10 -0.54 -4.16
CA GLY A 89 7.98 0.54 -3.71
C GLY A 89 8.39 0.38 -2.25
N TYR A 90 7.43 0.04 -1.37
CA TYR A 90 7.70 -0.20 0.03
C TYR A 90 8.62 -1.41 0.27
N TRP A 91 8.41 -2.52 -0.43
CA TRP A 91 9.31 -3.69 -0.35
C TRP A 91 10.75 -3.34 -0.70
N VAL A 92 10.95 -2.57 -1.78
CA VAL A 92 12.29 -2.15 -2.22
C VAL A 92 12.92 -1.18 -1.22
N ALA A 93 12.17 -0.19 -0.74
CA ALA A 93 12.66 0.73 0.30
C ALA A 93 13.08 -0.03 1.56
N ARG A 94 12.30 -1.02 1.96
CA ARG A 94 12.61 -1.87 3.12
C ARG A 94 13.86 -2.72 2.89
N ASP A 95 13.99 -3.36 1.73
CA ASP A 95 15.19 -4.14 1.40
C ASP A 95 16.44 -3.25 1.27
N LEU A 96 16.34 -2.07 0.65
CA LEU A 96 17.43 -1.08 0.58
C LEU A 96 17.80 -0.51 1.96
N SER A 97 16.83 -0.40 2.87
CA SER A 97 17.07 0.03 4.24
C SER A 97 17.75 -1.04 5.10
N ARG A 98 17.86 -2.29 4.63
CA ARG A 98 18.65 -3.32 5.33
C ARG A 98 20.13 -2.92 5.21
N PRO A 99 20.82 -2.67 6.33
CA PRO A 99 22.14 -2.05 6.32
C PRO A 99 23.19 -3.03 5.78
N THR A 100 23.60 -2.85 4.53
CA THR A 100 24.96 -3.21 4.10
C THR A 100 25.95 -2.05 4.32
N CYS A 101 25.48 -0.82 4.56
CA CYS A 101 26.35 0.37 4.59
C CYS A 101 26.21 1.31 5.80
N ASP A 102 25.47 0.92 6.84
CA ASP A 102 25.74 1.49 8.17
C ASP A 102 26.58 0.44 8.92
N PRO A 103 27.87 0.67 9.22
CA PRO A 103 28.52 -0.18 10.20
C PRO A 103 27.64 -0.16 11.46
N PRO A 104 27.35 -1.32 12.07
CA PRO A 104 26.71 -1.30 13.37
C PRO A 104 27.61 -0.42 14.24
N PHE A 105 27.08 0.69 14.76
CA PHE A 105 27.72 1.33 15.88
C PHE A 105 27.81 0.24 16.96
N GLN A 106 29.03 -0.24 17.18
CA GLN A 106 29.35 -1.42 17.97
C GLN A 106 29.19 -1.06 19.46
N GLY A 107 27.96 -1.09 19.93
CA GLY A 107 27.63 -1.12 21.35
C GLY A 107 26.45 -2.06 21.57
N PRO A 108 26.50 -2.98 22.54
CA PRO A 108 25.33 -3.74 22.94
C PRO A 108 24.33 -2.76 23.58
N GLY A 109 23.38 -2.23 22.78
CA GLY A 109 22.36 -1.32 23.32
C GLY A 109 21.64 -0.40 22.33
N ASN A 110 22.17 -0.11 21.14
CA ASN A 110 21.61 0.93 20.25
C ASN A 110 20.92 0.38 18.99
N ILE A 111 19.92 -0.50 19.17
CA ILE A 111 19.10 -1.01 18.05
C ILE A 111 18.17 0.10 17.51
N PHE A 112 17.82 1.07 18.36
CA PHE A 112 16.90 2.17 18.08
C PHE A 112 17.26 3.39 18.96
N PRO A 113 17.14 4.64 18.48
CA PRO A 113 16.80 5.07 17.12
C PRO A 113 18.02 5.09 16.16
N ARG A 114 17.75 5.03 14.85
CA ARG A 114 18.70 5.17 13.74
C ARG A 114 18.53 6.51 13.02
N ASN A 115 19.50 6.86 12.16
CA ASN A 115 19.46 8.08 11.34
C ASN A 115 18.32 8.09 10.31
N SER A 116 17.94 6.92 9.80
CA SER A 116 16.83 6.79 8.85
C SER A 116 15.50 6.79 9.60
N LEU A 117 14.71 7.86 9.40
CA LEU A 117 13.35 7.95 9.89
C LEU A 117 12.51 6.74 9.45
N PHE A 118 12.67 6.32 8.20
CA PHE A 118 12.01 5.15 7.64
C PHE A 118 12.34 3.86 8.42
N TYR A 119 13.63 3.66 8.74
CA TYR A 119 14.06 2.50 9.54
C TYR A 119 13.45 2.52 10.94
N ASN A 120 13.35 3.70 11.56
CA ASN A 120 12.74 3.83 12.88
C ASN A 120 11.25 3.44 12.87
N PHE A 121 10.49 3.85 11.85
CA PHE A 121 9.10 3.42 11.70
C PHE A 121 9.00 1.91 11.39
N ASP A 122 9.83 1.37 10.48
CA ASP A 122 9.86 -0.07 10.19
C ASP A 122 10.15 -0.89 11.46
N PHE A 123 11.10 -0.44 12.29
CA PHE A 123 11.40 -1.04 13.58
C PHE A 123 10.20 -1.06 14.52
N LEU A 124 9.53 0.07 14.68
CA LEU A 124 8.43 0.23 15.62
C LEU A 124 7.12 -0.44 15.16
N PHE A 125 6.92 -0.66 13.86
CA PHE A 125 5.72 -1.37 13.37
C PHE A 125 5.92 -2.88 13.27
N TRP A 126 7.09 -3.38 12.87
CA TRP A 126 7.21 -4.75 12.34
C TRP A 126 8.29 -5.62 12.96
N ARG A 127 9.25 -5.06 13.71
CA ARG A 127 10.42 -5.83 14.16
C ARG A 127 10.20 -6.69 15.41
N ASP A 128 8.96 -6.88 15.88
CA ASP A 128 8.65 -7.87 16.94
C ASP A 128 9.26 -9.23 16.64
N ARG A 129 9.09 -9.65 15.38
CA ARG A 129 9.37 -11.03 14.96
C ARG A 129 10.85 -11.37 15.02
N GLU A 130 11.73 -10.36 15.01
CA GLU A 130 13.19 -10.54 15.05
C GLU A 130 13.75 -10.37 16.46
N PHE A 131 13.19 -9.48 17.28
CA PHE A 131 13.75 -9.12 18.59
C PHE A 131 12.94 -9.64 19.79
N GLY A 132 11.76 -10.23 19.57
CA GLY A 132 10.89 -10.73 20.64
C GLY A 132 10.36 -9.62 21.54
N ILE A 133 10.03 -8.45 20.98
CA ILE A 133 9.61 -7.25 21.71
C ILE A 133 8.22 -7.40 22.35
N GLY A 134 7.48 -8.49 22.21
CA GLY A 134 6.18 -8.63 22.86
C GLY A 134 5.13 -7.78 22.15
N GLU A 135 4.32 -8.47 21.35
CA GLU A 135 3.23 -7.98 20.50
C GLU A 135 2.46 -6.77 21.07
N LYS A 136 2.16 -6.80 22.38
CA LYS A 136 1.46 -5.72 23.10
C LYS A 136 2.13 -4.34 22.98
N VAL A 137 3.46 -4.26 22.97
CA VAL A 137 4.18 -2.98 22.89
C VAL A 137 4.08 -2.38 21.48
N LEU A 138 4.10 -3.21 20.45
CA LEU A 138 4.05 -2.76 19.06
C LEU A 138 2.64 -2.42 18.61
N GLU A 139 1.63 -3.10 19.16
CA GLU A 139 0.21 -2.74 18.99
C GLU A 139 -0.09 -1.29 19.44
N LEU A 140 0.65 -0.77 20.42
CA LEU A 140 0.49 0.59 20.94
C LEU A 140 1.04 1.66 19.99
N PHE A 141 2.02 1.30 19.15
CA PHE A 141 2.76 2.28 18.37
C PHE A 141 1.92 3.05 17.32
N PRO A 142 1.00 2.42 16.55
CA PRO A 142 0.07 3.15 15.69
C PRO A 142 -0.70 4.24 16.44
N TRP A 143 -1.13 3.96 17.67
CA TRP A 143 -1.85 4.91 18.52
C TRP A 143 -0.96 6.05 18.99
N ILE A 144 0.29 5.77 19.39
CA ILE A 144 1.25 6.83 19.76
C ILE A 144 1.47 7.79 18.59
N ILE A 145 1.70 7.29 17.36
CA ILE A 145 1.88 8.16 16.19
C ILE A 145 0.61 8.98 15.92
N TRP A 146 -0.56 8.34 15.98
CA TRP A 146 -1.84 8.99 15.75
C TRP A 146 -2.07 10.13 16.74
N TYR A 147 -1.81 9.92 18.02
CA TYR A 147 -1.98 10.93 19.06
C TYR A 147 -0.90 12.02 19.01
N ILE A 148 0.35 11.71 18.64
CA ILE A 148 1.36 12.74 18.34
C ILE A 148 0.88 13.61 17.18
N TRP A 149 0.36 13.01 16.10
CA TRP A 149 -0.19 13.75 14.97
C TRP A 149 -1.39 14.62 15.38
N LYS A 150 -2.33 14.08 16.17
CA LYS A 150 -3.46 14.86 16.72
C LYS A 150 -2.98 16.03 17.59
N SER A 151 -2.07 15.80 18.53
CA SER A 151 -1.51 16.84 19.39
C SER A 151 -0.84 17.96 18.58
N LYS A 152 -0.07 17.61 17.54
CA LYS A 152 0.52 18.61 16.62
C LYS A 152 -0.53 19.39 15.85
N ASN A 153 -1.60 18.74 15.38
CA ASN A 153 -2.68 19.44 14.69
C ASN A 153 -3.43 20.37 15.62
N ARG A 154 -3.75 19.95 16.85
CA ARG A 154 -4.40 20.82 17.85
C ARG A 154 -3.54 22.03 18.20
N PHE A 155 -2.23 21.85 18.26
CA PHE A 155 -1.32 22.98 18.43
C PHE A 155 -1.39 23.96 17.25
N VAL A 156 -1.44 23.48 16.01
CA VAL A 156 -1.50 24.32 14.81
C VAL A 156 -2.85 25.02 14.65
N PHE A 157 -3.97 24.31 14.89
CA PHE A 157 -5.32 24.81 14.56
C PHE A 157 -6.08 25.41 15.76
N GLU A 158 -5.82 24.95 16.98
CA GLU A 158 -6.50 25.40 18.20
C GLU A 158 -5.57 26.20 19.12
N ASN A 159 -4.29 26.35 18.75
CA ASN A 159 -3.23 26.89 19.61
C ASN A 159 -3.16 26.18 20.99
N PHE A 160 -3.56 24.90 21.01
CA PHE A 160 -3.60 24.09 22.23
C PHE A 160 -2.42 23.12 22.23
N ARG A 161 -1.51 23.27 23.20
CA ARG A 161 -0.39 22.36 23.39
C ARG A 161 -0.73 21.31 24.44
N GLU A 162 -1.12 20.13 23.98
CA GLU A 162 -1.32 18.98 24.87
C GLU A 162 0.03 18.53 25.43
N PRO A 163 0.14 18.30 26.75
CA PRO A 163 1.40 17.87 27.32
C PRO A 163 1.68 16.40 26.95
N PRO A 164 2.96 16.01 26.80
CA PRO A 164 3.33 14.67 26.34
C PRO A 164 2.77 13.49 27.16
N PRO A 165 2.74 13.52 28.52
CA PRO A 165 2.22 12.39 29.28
C PRO A 165 0.72 12.17 29.05
N GLU A 166 -0.06 13.22 28.87
CA GLU A 166 -1.50 13.15 28.56
C GLU A 166 -1.73 12.55 27.18
N THR A 167 -0.91 12.95 26.19
CA THR A 167 -0.93 12.37 24.84
C THR A 167 -0.68 10.84 24.89
N LEU A 168 0.25 10.40 25.75
CA LEU A 168 0.56 8.98 25.94
C LEU A 168 -0.58 8.23 26.65
N VAL A 169 -1.20 8.82 27.68
CA VAL A 169 -2.35 8.22 28.37
C VAL A 169 -3.52 8.03 27.41
N LEU A 170 -3.81 9.03 26.57
CA LEU A 170 -4.87 8.93 25.56
C LEU A 170 -4.59 7.81 24.55
N ALA A 171 -3.33 7.67 24.10
CA ALA A 171 -2.93 6.57 23.22
C ALA A 171 -3.15 5.20 23.89
N LEU A 172 -2.76 5.04 25.15
CA LEU A 172 -2.95 3.81 25.92
C LEU A 172 -4.43 3.46 26.11
N GLN A 173 -5.25 4.43 26.48
CA GLN A 173 -6.69 4.25 26.70
C GLN A 173 -7.39 3.83 25.41
N GLU A 174 -7.14 4.53 24.31
CA GLU A 174 -7.75 4.22 23.02
C GLU A 174 -7.33 2.84 22.51
N THR A 175 -6.06 2.47 22.71
CA THR A 175 -5.57 1.13 22.36
C THR A 175 -6.33 0.04 23.09
N ALA A 176 -6.57 0.22 24.39
CA ALA A 176 -7.31 -0.73 25.22
C ALA A 176 -8.77 -0.85 24.77
N VAL A 177 -9.44 0.29 24.52
CA VAL A 177 -10.83 0.33 24.03
C VAL A 177 -10.95 -0.37 22.68
N TRP A 178 -10.06 -0.07 21.73
CA TRP A 178 -10.06 -0.70 20.41
C TRP A 178 -9.80 -2.21 20.48
N LYS A 179 -8.88 -2.64 21.34
CA LYS A 179 -8.60 -4.06 21.57
C LYS A 179 -9.82 -4.79 22.11
N GLN A 180 -10.51 -4.19 23.07
CA GLN A 180 -11.76 -4.72 23.61
C GLN A 180 -12.84 -4.83 22.53
N ALA A 181 -12.98 -3.83 21.66
CA ALA A 181 -13.96 -3.83 20.57
C ALA A 181 -13.64 -4.82 19.42
N THR A 182 -12.39 -5.30 19.34
CA THR A 182 -11.95 -6.25 18.29
C THR A 182 -12.11 -7.71 18.73
N LEU A 183 -12.23 -7.98 20.03
CA LEU A 183 -12.59 -9.30 20.51
C LEU A 183 -13.99 -9.62 19.99
N LYS A 184 -14.11 -10.74 19.26
CA LYS A 184 -15.43 -11.25 18.86
C LYS A 184 -16.25 -11.45 20.13
N GLU A 185 -17.41 -10.83 20.20
CA GLU A 185 -18.42 -11.23 21.19
C GLU A 185 -18.66 -12.73 20.99
N ASP A 186 -18.63 -13.50 22.08
CA ASP A 186 -19.05 -14.90 22.01
C ASP A 186 -20.46 -14.92 21.41
N ASP A 187 -20.63 -15.62 20.29
CA ASP A 187 -21.90 -15.70 19.55
C ASP A 187 -23.05 -16.25 20.42
N SER A 188 -22.72 -16.83 21.59
CA SER A 188 -23.65 -17.26 22.63
C SER A 188 -24.32 -16.12 23.40
N THR A 189 -23.81 -14.89 23.29
CA THR A 189 -24.36 -13.70 23.97
C THR A 189 -24.88 -12.66 22.98
N ARG A 190 -25.24 -13.06 21.76
CA ARG A 190 -26.31 -12.30 21.10
C ARG A 190 -27.50 -12.42 22.03
N PRO A 191 -28.05 -11.32 22.61
CA PRO A 191 -29.41 -11.42 23.10
C PRO A 191 -30.18 -12.01 21.93
N ILE A 192 -30.95 -13.07 22.19
CA ILE A 192 -32.07 -13.38 21.32
C ILE A 192 -32.70 -12.01 21.13
N VAL A 193 -32.61 -11.47 19.91
CA VAL A 193 -33.46 -10.35 19.55
C VAL A 193 -34.79 -10.98 19.81
N PHE A 194 -35.39 -10.67 20.96
CA PHE A 194 -36.79 -10.90 21.13
C PHE A 194 -37.27 -10.01 20.01
N VAL A 195 -37.63 -10.65 18.89
CA VAL A 195 -38.70 -10.19 18.04
C VAL A 195 -39.93 -10.32 18.93
N GLY A 196 -39.93 -9.61 20.06
CA GLY A 196 -41.12 -9.02 20.54
C GLY A 196 -41.57 -8.26 19.32
N SER A 197 -42.81 -8.52 18.95
CA SER A 197 -43.65 -7.44 18.49
C SER A 197 -43.52 -6.30 19.53
N SER A 198 -42.40 -5.60 19.53
CA SER A 198 -42.41 -4.18 19.78
C SER A 198 -43.29 -3.72 18.64
N GLN A 199 -44.57 -3.62 18.94
CA GLN A 199 -45.45 -2.73 18.21
C GLN A 199 -44.78 -1.38 18.38
N THR A 200 -43.80 -1.09 17.52
CA THR A 200 -43.30 0.26 17.33
C THR A 200 -44.57 1.05 17.05
N PRO A 201 -44.94 1.99 17.94
CA PRO A 201 -46.29 2.52 17.99
C PRO A 201 -46.61 3.05 16.61
N SER A 202 -47.54 2.40 15.91
CA SER A 202 -47.84 2.54 14.48
C SER A 202 -47.41 3.90 13.94
N THR A 203 -46.14 4.03 13.58
CA THR A 203 -45.62 5.29 13.11
C THR A 203 -46.18 5.45 11.71
N LEU A 204 -46.80 6.59 11.41
CA LEU A 204 -47.31 6.87 10.06
C LEU A 204 -46.20 6.87 9.00
N LEU A 205 -44.94 6.96 9.45
CA LEU A 205 -43.74 6.94 8.64
C LEU A 205 -43.35 5.50 8.27
N PRO A 206 -42.94 5.28 7.01
CA PRO A 206 -42.43 3.99 6.58
C PRO A 206 -41.05 3.71 7.22
N GLU A 207 -40.83 2.46 7.62
CA GLU A 207 -39.57 1.94 8.16
C GLU A 207 -38.72 1.34 7.03
N CYS A 208 -37.43 1.66 6.96
CA CYS A 208 -36.51 1.09 5.99
C CYS A 208 -35.50 0.18 6.72
N GLN A 209 -35.42 -1.07 6.30
CA GLN A 209 -34.44 -2.05 6.80
C GLN A 209 -33.44 -2.35 5.69
N LEU A 210 -32.16 -2.40 6.04
CA LEU A 210 -31.04 -2.61 5.12
C LEU A 210 -30.22 -3.82 5.59
N ASP A 211 -29.70 -4.58 4.64
CA ASP A 211 -28.84 -5.73 4.91
C ASP A 211 -27.84 -5.95 3.77
N ALA A 212 -26.70 -6.57 4.06
CA ALA A 212 -25.65 -6.85 3.09
C ALA A 212 -25.16 -8.30 3.19
N SER A 213 -25.03 -8.96 2.04
CA SER A 213 -24.44 -10.30 1.96
C SER A 213 -22.98 -10.22 1.53
N TRP A 214 -22.12 -10.90 2.29
CA TRP A 214 -20.70 -11.01 2.02
C TRP A 214 -20.20 -12.41 2.32
N HIS A 215 -19.39 -12.96 1.41
CA HIS A 215 -18.64 -14.18 1.64
C HIS A 215 -17.22 -14.06 1.11
N VAL A 216 -16.27 -14.73 1.77
CA VAL A 216 -14.84 -14.60 1.43
C VAL A 216 -14.53 -15.15 0.04
N ASP A 217 -15.20 -16.23 -0.34
CA ASP A 217 -15.00 -16.93 -1.62
C ASP A 217 -15.80 -16.33 -2.78
N ASP A 218 -16.74 -15.42 -2.50
CA ASP A 218 -17.61 -14.84 -3.52
C ASP A 218 -16.92 -13.68 -4.25
N THR A 219 -17.22 -13.54 -5.55
CA THR A 219 -16.68 -12.40 -6.34
C THR A 219 -17.54 -11.14 -6.22
N LEU A 220 -18.74 -11.26 -5.65
CA LEU A 220 -19.74 -10.23 -5.54
C LEU A 220 -20.20 -10.09 -4.07
N SER A 221 -20.71 -8.90 -3.73
CA SER A 221 -21.45 -8.65 -2.49
C SER A 221 -22.88 -8.24 -2.86
N GLY A 222 -23.85 -8.75 -2.12
CA GLY A 222 -25.25 -8.37 -2.26
C GLY A 222 -25.60 -7.27 -1.27
N HIS A 223 -26.50 -6.39 -1.66
CA HIS A 223 -27.09 -5.35 -0.83
C HIS A 223 -28.60 -5.40 -1.03
N GLY A 224 -29.34 -5.33 0.05
CA GLY A 224 -30.80 -5.34 0.02
C GLY A 224 -31.37 -4.29 0.96
N TRP A 225 -32.52 -3.75 0.57
CA TRP A 225 -33.33 -2.95 1.47
C TRP A 225 -34.81 -3.20 1.25
N VAL A 226 -35.59 -3.09 2.32
CA VAL A 226 -37.05 -3.19 2.29
C VAL A 226 -37.66 -2.00 3.02
N LEU A 227 -38.66 -1.38 2.42
CA LEU A 227 -39.44 -0.30 3.01
C LEU A 227 -40.81 -0.84 3.42
N VAL A 228 -41.10 -0.83 4.71
CA VAL A 228 -42.31 -1.38 5.33
C VAL A 228 -43.16 -0.25 5.92
N ARG A 229 -44.47 -0.31 5.73
CA ARG A 229 -45.44 0.58 6.41
C ARG A 229 -46.61 -0.25 6.88
N GLN A 230 -46.93 -0.16 8.17
CA GLN A 230 -48.04 -0.92 8.76
C GLN A 230 -47.96 -2.41 8.38
N ASP A 231 -46.77 -3.01 8.55
CA ASP A 231 -46.45 -4.40 8.21
C ASP A 231 -46.59 -4.79 6.72
N LEU A 232 -46.86 -3.84 5.82
CA LEU A 232 -46.85 -4.07 4.38
C LEU A 232 -45.52 -3.60 3.77
N VAL A 233 -44.87 -4.48 3.01
CA VAL A 233 -43.73 -4.12 2.16
C VAL A 233 -44.22 -3.24 1.01
N ILE A 234 -43.78 -1.98 0.99
CA ILE A 234 -44.11 -1.02 -0.07
C ILE A 234 -43.09 -1.09 -1.19
N HIS A 235 -41.80 -1.18 -0.83
CA HIS A 235 -40.70 -1.19 -1.79
C HIS A 235 -39.61 -2.16 -1.35
N LEU A 236 -38.95 -2.74 -2.34
CA LEU A 236 -37.81 -3.63 -2.19
C LEU A 236 -36.76 -3.21 -3.21
N GLY A 237 -35.51 -3.11 -2.76
CA GLY A 237 -34.36 -2.89 -3.64
C GLY A 237 -33.29 -3.94 -3.39
N LEU A 238 -32.73 -4.48 -4.47
CA LEU A 238 -31.61 -5.41 -4.44
C LEU A 238 -30.53 -4.90 -5.40
N LYS A 239 -29.27 -4.95 -4.97
CA LYS A 239 -28.12 -4.52 -5.75
C LYS A 239 -26.99 -5.51 -5.53
N SER A 240 -26.25 -5.82 -6.58
CA SER A 240 -25.01 -6.59 -6.48
C SER A 240 -23.85 -5.71 -6.91
N THR A 241 -22.78 -5.72 -6.13
CA THR A 241 -21.53 -5.02 -6.43
C THR A 241 -20.38 -6.00 -6.43
N ARG A 242 -19.21 -5.58 -6.93
CA ARG A 242 -17.97 -6.34 -6.70
C ARG A 242 -17.75 -6.54 -5.20
N ARG A 243 -17.15 -7.67 -4.82
CA ARG A 243 -16.95 -8.05 -3.41
C ARG A 243 -16.34 -6.89 -2.61
N ASN A 244 -17.04 -6.47 -1.56
CA ASN A 244 -16.54 -5.51 -0.58
C ASN A 244 -15.35 -6.09 0.21
N LEU A 245 -14.52 -5.24 0.79
CA LEU A 245 -13.26 -5.67 1.43
C LEU A 245 -13.49 -6.54 2.68
N SER A 246 -14.61 -6.36 3.37
CA SER A 246 -14.98 -7.05 4.60
C SER A 246 -16.50 -7.03 4.80
N PRO A 247 -17.07 -7.86 5.69
CA PRO A 247 -18.49 -7.79 6.07
C PRO A 247 -18.93 -6.38 6.48
N LEU A 248 -18.16 -5.72 7.37
CA LEU A 248 -18.47 -4.35 7.82
C LEU A 248 -18.49 -3.33 6.66
N HIS A 249 -17.62 -3.51 5.67
CA HIS A 249 -17.62 -2.66 4.49
C HIS A 249 -18.82 -2.95 3.58
N ALA A 250 -19.34 -4.18 3.55
CA ALA A 250 -20.58 -4.50 2.84
C ALA A 250 -21.77 -3.80 3.51
N GLU A 251 -21.87 -3.88 4.85
CA GLU A 251 -22.88 -3.19 5.65
C GLU A 251 -22.88 -1.67 5.42
N PHE A 252 -21.71 -1.02 5.49
CA PHE A 252 -21.64 0.41 5.24
C PHE A 252 -22.05 0.78 3.80
N ASN A 253 -21.73 -0.09 2.83
CA ASN A 253 -22.02 0.17 1.42
C ASN A 253 -23.48 -0.09 1.05
N SER A 254 -24.26 -0.78 1.90
CA SER A 254 -25.71 -0.91 1.70
C SER A 254 -26.45 0.41 1.97
N LEU A 255 -25.83 1.33 2.74
CA LEU A 255 -26.34 2.67 3.03
C LEU A 255 -26.15 3.69 1.88
N LEU A 256 -25.37 3.34 0.84
CA LEU A 256 -24.99 4.21 -0.28
C LEU A 256 -25.68 3.85 -1.60
#